data_AF-A0A1G1G0M7-F1
#
_entry.id   AF-A0A1G1G0M7-F1
#
_cell.length_a   1.000
_cell.length_b   1.000
_cell.length_c   1.000
_cell.angle_alpha   90.00
_cell.angle_beta   90.00
_cell.angle_gamma   90.00
#
_symmetry.space_group_name_H-M   'P 1'
#
loop_
_entity.id
_entity.type
_entity.pdbx_description
1 polymer ?
#
loop_
_entity_poly.entity_id
_entity_poly.type
_entity_poly.pdbx_seq_one_letter_code
_entity_poly.pdbx_strand_id
1 'polypeptide(L)' 'MDKRLGEMTTEELKAELKRCKDNLCDLEDMHSFTFVKTSVHIGAEKAQNLQVEFEQECGLYNKRIAEIEEELKARAQT' A
#
# COMPACT_ATOMS: atom_id res chain seq x y z
N MET A 1 -1.29 6.33 -11.65
CA MET A 1 -0.24 5.29 -11.53
C MET A 1 -0.15 4.63 -12.90
N ASP A 2 0.44 5.32 -13.88
CA ASP A 2 0.13 5.05 -15.29
C ASP A 2 1.28 4.43 -16.10
N LYS A 3 2.47 4.30 -15.51
CA LYS A 3 3.58 3.59 -16.17
C LYS A 3 3.50 2.10 -15.86
N ARG A 4 3.62 1.25 -16.89
CA ARG A 4 3.75 -0.20 -16.69
C ARG A 4 5.12 -0.50 -16.09
N LEU A 5 5.22 -1.52 -15.23
CA LEU A 5 6.47 -1.87 -14.53
C LEU A 5 7.64 -2.12 -15.48
N GLY A 6 7.36 -2.75 -16.63
CA GLY A 6 8.37 -3.00 -17.67
C GLY A 6 8.92 -1.74 -18.36
N GLU A 7 8.25 -0.60 -18.24
CA GLU A 7 8.68 0.68 -18.84
C GLU A 7 9.52 1.52 -17.87
N MET A 8 9.51 1.18 -16.58
CA MET A 8 10.26 1.89 -15.55
C MET A 8 11.70 1.37 -15.51
N THR A 9 12.66 2.27 -15.36
CA THR A 9 14.06 1.91 -15.06
C THR A 9 14.18 1.30 -13.67
N THR A 10 15.31 0.64 -13.37
CA THR A 10 15.57 0.09 -12.03
C THR A 10 15.53 1.16 -10.93
N GLU A 11 16.00 2.38 -11.23
CA GLU A 11 15.93 3.50 -10.28
C GLU A 11 14.49 3.98 -10.06
N GLU A 12 13.70 4.10 -11.14
CA GLU A 12 12.28 4.42 -11.04
C GLU A 12 11.50 3.35 -10.27
N LEU A 13 11.79 2.07 -10.49
CA LEU A 13 11.18 0.97 -9.73
C LEU A 13 11.53 1.04 -8.24
N LYS A 14 12.78 1.36 -7.89
CA LYS A 14 13.18 1.54 -6.48
C LYS A 14 12.51 2.76 -5.85
N ALA A 15 12.38 3.86 -6.59
CA ALA A 15 11.68 5.06 -6.13
C ALA A 15 10.18 4.78 -5.94
N GLU A 16 9.56 4.06 -6.87
CA GLU A 16 8.17 3.62 -6.79
C GLU A 16 7.94 2.67 -5.61
N LEU A 17 8.84 1.70 -5.42
CA LEU A 17 8.81 0.77 -4.28
C LEU A 17 8.84 1.53 -2.95
N LYS A 18 9.76 2.50 -2.84
CA LYS A 18 9.83 3.36 -1.66
C LYS A 18 8.54 4.13 -1.46
N ARG A 19 8.01 4.78 -2.50
CA ARG A 19 6.75 5.54 -2.42
C ARG A 19 5.58 4.66 -1.98
N CYS A 20 5.47 3.44 -2.51
CA CYS A 20 4.41 2.52 -2.10
C CYS A 20 4.55 2.09 -0.64
N LYS A 21 5.78 1.87 -0.14
CA LYS A 21 6.04 1.53 1.26
C LYS A 21 5.75 2.71 2.20
N ASP A 22 6.19 3.91 1.83
CA ASP A 22 5.94 5.14 2.58
C ASP A 22 4.42 5.40 2.67
N ASN A 23 3.71 5.31 1.53
CA ASN A 23 2.24 5.46 1.50
C ASN A 23 1.52 4.40 2.35
N LEU A 24 1.99 3.14 2.33
CA LEU A 24 1.40 2.09 3.16
C LEU A 24 1.56 2.39 4.64
N CYS A 25 2.75 2.83 5.07
CA CYS A 25 3.02 3.23 6.45
C CYS A 25 2.12 4.40 6.88
N ASP A 26 1.99 5.44 6.04
CA ASP A 26 1.13 6.59 6.31
C ASP A 26 -0.34 6.17 6.44
N LEU A 27 -0.79 5.23 5.60
CA LEU A 27 -2.14 4.67 5.66
C LEU A 27 -2.38 3.88 6.95
N GLU A 28 -1.45 3.02 7.32
CA GLU A 28 -1.50 2.22 8.56
C GLU A 28 -1.54 3.11 9.80
N ASP A 29 -0.72 4.17 9.83
CA ASP A 29 -0.69 5.15 10.91
C ASP A 29 -1.99 5.96 10.99
N MET A 30 -2.50 6.43 9.85
CA MET A 30 -3.76 7.17 9.78
C MET A 30 -4.95 6.31 10.22
N HIS A 31 -4.99 5.05 9.76
CA HIS A 31 -6.04 4.12 10.14
C HIS A 31 -5.98 3.81 11.63
N SER A 32 -4.80 3.49 12.17
CA SER A 32 -4.60 3.26 13.61
C SER A 32 -5.09 4.44 14.44
N PHE A 33 -4.70 5.66 14.08
CA PHE A 33 -5.13 6.87 14.77
C PHE A 33 -6.64 7.10 14.68
N THR A 34 -7.21 6.97 13.48
CA THR A 34 -8.62 7.27 13.20
C THR A 34 -9.53 6.21 13.81
N PHE A 35 -9.21 4.94 13.61
CA PHE A 35 -9.98 3.81 14.10
C PHE A 35 -10.02 3.82 15.63
N VAL A 36 -8.89 3.99 16.32
CA VAL A 36 -8.85 4.04 17.80
C VAL A 36 -9.69 5.21 18.33
N LYS A 37 -9.64 6.38 17.70
CA LYS A 37 -10.37 7.55 18.17
C LYS A 37 -11.87 7.55 17.87
N THR A 38 -12.28 6.92 16.77
CA THR A 38 -13.65 7.07 16.26
C THR A 38 -14.49 5.80 16.41
N SER A 39 -13.89 4.61 16.46
CA SER A 39 -14.61 3.32 16.54
C SER A 39 -15.60 3.24 17.70
N VAL A 40 -15.24 3.78 18.86
CA VAL A 40 -16.10 3.83 20.06
C VAL A 40 -17.33 4.73 19.90
N HIS A 41 -17.37 5.60 18.89
CA HIS A 41 -18.43 6.58 18.66
C HIS A 41 -19.25 6.33 17.39
N ILE A 42 -18.69 5.63 16.39
CA ILE A 42 -19.33 5.43 15.07
C ILE A 42 -20.18 4.16 14.97
N GLY A 43 -20.15 3.30 15.99
CA GLY A 43 -20.89 2.04 16.03
C GLY A 43 -20.23 0.92 15.22
N ALA A 44 -20.60 -0.32 15.53
CA ALA A 44 -19.90 -1.52 15.06
C ALA A 44 -19.88 -1.66 13.53
N GLU A 45 -21.00 -1.41 12.84
CA GLU A 45 -21.11 -1.54 11.39
C GLU A 45 -20.18 -0.55 10.66
N LYS A 46 -20.14 0.71 11.09
CA LYS A 46 -19.26 1.73 10.47
C LYS A 46 -17.79 1.46 10.75
N ALA A 47 -17.47 0.99 11.96
CA ALA A 47 -16.11 0.57 12.27
C ALA A 47 -15.68 -0.62 11.39
N GLN A 48 -16.56 -1.59 11.18
CA GLN A 48 -16.28 -2.73 10.29
C GLN A 48 -16.08 -2.29 8.84
N ASN A 49 -16.91 -1.38 8.32
CA ASN A 49 -16.75 -0.87 6.96
C ASN A 49 -15.40 -0.14 6.79
N LEU A 50 -15.02 0.70 7.77
CA LEU A 50 -13.73 1.40 7.76
C LEU A 50 -12.55 0.43 7.77
N GLN A 51 -12.64 -0.64 8.56
CA GLN A 51 -11.63 -1.70 8.59
C GLN A 51 -11.51 -2.42 7.24
N VAL A 52 -12.64 -2.74 6.60
CA VAL A 52 -12.65 -3.41 5.29
C VAL A 52 -12.04 -2.52 4.20
N GLU A 53 -12.37 -1.22 4.18
CA GLU A 53 -11.79 -0.26 3.24
C GLU A 53 -10.27 -0.16 3.42
N PHE A 54 -9.82 -0.07 4.67
CA PHE A 54 -8.40 -0.05 5.00
C PHE A 54 -7.67 -1.33 4.54
N GLU A 55 -8.24 -2.51 4.82
CA GLU A 55 -7.66 -3.78 4.39
C GLU A 55 -7.57 -3.90 2.87
N GLN A 56 -8.58 -3.42 2.15
CA GLN A 56 -8.57 -3.39 0.69
C GLN A 56 -7.46 -2.49 0.15
N GLU A 57 -7.31 -1.28 0.70
CA GLU A 57 -6.29 -0.33 0.28
C GLU A 57 -4.87 -0.83 0.60
N CYS A 58 -4.66 -1.39 1.80
CA CYS A 58 -3.43 -2.10 2.15
C CYS A 58 -3.14 -3.24 1.18
N GLY A 59 -4.16 -4.00 0.78
CA GLY A 59 -4.02 -5.09 -0.20
C GLY A 59 -3.52 -4.59 -1.57
N LEU A 60 -3.98 -3.43 -2.02
CA LEU A 60 -3.52 -2.83 -3.28
C LEU A 60 -2.05 -2.41 -3.23
N TYR A 61 -1.63 -1.74 -2.15
CA TYR A 61 -0.24 -1.36 -1.96
C TYR A 61 0.67 -2.58 -1.82
N ASN A 62 0.30 -3.56 -1.02
CA ASN A 62 1.07 -4.79 -0.84
C ASN A 62 1.22 -5.58 -2.15
N LYS A 63 0.14 -5.69 -2.94
CA LYS A 63 0.21 -6.32 -4.26
C LYS A 63 1.19 -5.56 -5.16
N ARG A 64 1.10 -4.23 -5.20
CA ARG A 64 1.97 -3.41 -6.04
C ARG A 64 3.45 -3.51 -5.62
N ILE A 65 3.71 -3.51 -4.32
CA ILE A 65 5.04 -3.73 -3.74
C ILE A 65 5.60 -5.08 -4.20
N ALA A 66 4.83 -6.16 -4.08
CA ALA A 66 5.25 -7.49 -4.51
C ALA A 66 5.56 -7.56 -6.01
N GLU A 67 4.72 -6.94 -6.85
CA GLU A 67 4.97 -6.87 -8.30
C GLU A 67 6.29 -6.13 -8.63
N ILE A 68 6.58 -5.03 -7.93
CA ILE A 68 7.82 -4.26 -8.12
C ILE A 68 9.04 -5.06 -7.63
N GLU A 69 8.93 -5.73 -6.49
CA GLU A 69 10.01 -6.54 -5.92
C GLU A 69 10.37 -7.73 -6.81
N GLU A 70 9.38 -8.42 -7.39
CA GLU A 70 9.61 -9.51 -8.35
C GLU A 70 10.25 -9.00 -9.64
N GLU A 71 9.83 -7.85 -10.18
CA GLU A 71 10.45 -7.24 -11.36
C GLU A 71 11.91 -6.84 -11.10
N LEU A 72 12.20 -6.24 -9.94
CA LEU A 72 13.57 -5.89 -9.54
C LEU A 72 14.45 -7.13 -9.39
N LYS A 73 13.89 -8.22 -8.85
CA LYS A 73 14.59 -9.50 -8.69
C LYS A 73 14.87 -10.17 -10.04
N ALA A 74 13.92 -10.16 -10.96
CA ALA A 74 14.10 -10.69 -12.31
C ALA A 74 15.25 -9.97 -13.04
N ARG A 75 15.31 -8.63 -12.92
CA ARG A 75 16.37 -7.82 -13.51
C ARG A 75 17.74 -8.02 -12.87
N ALA A 76 17.81 -8.39 -11.59
CA ALA A 76 19.07 -8.67 -10.91
C ALA A 76 19.68 -10.02 -11.29
N GLN A 77 18.90 -10.92 -11.89
CA GLN A 77 19.33 -12.25 -12.35
C GLN A 77 19.73 -12.27 -13.83
N THR A 78 19.63 -11.14 -14.53
CA THR A 78 20.00 -10.97 -15.95
C THR A 78 21.30 -10.18 -16.06
#